data_AF-R9I5E1-F1
#
_entry.id   AF-R9I5E1-F1
#
_cell.length_a   1.000
_cell.length_b   1.000
_cell.length_c   1.000
_cell.angle_alpha   90.00
_cell.angle_beta   90.00
_cell.angle_gamma   90.00
#
_symmetry.space_group_name_H-M   'P 1'
#
loop_
_entity.id
_entity.type
_entity.pdbx_description
1 polymer ?
#
loop_
_entity_poly.entity_id
_entity_poly.type
_entity_poly.pdbx_seq_one_letter_code
_entity_poly.pdbx_strand_id
1 'polypeptide(L)'
;MSAYYDLYETPVPEGEEPKSLHARVCSKGTISGKEFMERVFREEHMPHAMVVGIVQAITTTLGDWLAKGYTVEREAPEPTLSENIIKLQIADNHILSTMKSKSKSF
;
A
#
# COMPACT_ATOMS: atom_id res chain seq x y z
N MET A 1 13.27 11.79 1.93
CA MET A 1 12.32 10.93 2.69
C MET A 1 13.09 9.75 3.27
N SER A 2 12.83 9.35 4.52
CA SER A 2 13.34 8.09 5.10
C SER A 2 12.18 7.26 5.64
N ALA A 3 12.20 5.96 5.34
CA ALA A 3 11.29 4.97 5.92
C ALA A 3 11.91 4.38 7.19
N TYR A 4 11.08 4.11 8.20
CA TYR A 4 11.52 3.38 9.39
C TYR A 4 11.32 1.90 9.17
N TYR A 5 12.35 1.11 9.47
CA TYR A 5 12.31 -0.34 9.39
C TYR A 5 12.53 -0.92 10.78
N ASP A 6 11.79 -1.96 11.12
CA ASP A 6 12.16 -2.86 12.20
C ASP A 6 12.52 -4.24 11.62
N LEU A 7 13.31 -4.97 12.39
CA LEU A 7 13.69 -6.34 12.09
C LEU A 7 12.80 -7.26 12.92
N TYR A 8 12.09 -8.16 12.26
CA TYR A 8 11.26 -9.15 12.93
C TYR A 8 11.72 -10.56 12.56
N GLU A 9 11.59 -11.47 13.52
CA GLU A 9 11.79 -12.89 13.32
C GLU A 9 10.51 -13.50 12.72
N THR A 10 10.68 -14.30 11.67
CA THR A 10 9.59 -15.17 11.22
C THR A 10 9.45 -16.30 12.25
N PRO A 11 8.27 -16.51 12.86
CA PRO A 11 8.10 -17.59 13.83
C PRO A 11 8.47 -18.92 13.19
N VAL A 12 9.49 -19.58 13.74
CA VAL A 12 10.03 -20.83 13.21
C VAL A 12 9.29 -22.00 13.87
N PRO A 13 8.81 -23.01 13.11
CA PRO A 13 8.28 -24.24 13.68
C PRO A 13 9.29 -24.91 14.62
N GLU A 14 8.80 -25.55 15.68
CA GLU A 14 9.62 -26.16 16.73
C GLU A 14 10.55 -27.23 16.13
N GLY A 15 11.88 -27.01 16.21
CA GLY A 15 12.91 -27.92 15.69
C GLY A 15 13.67 -27.46 14.44
N GLU A 16 13.30 -26.33 13.83
CA GLU A 16 14.07 -25.69 12.74
C GLU A 16 15.02 -24.60 13.28
N GLU A 17 16.16 -24.39 12.61
CA GLU A 17 17.12 -23.35 13.01
C GLU A 17 16.54 -21.92 12.88
N PRO A 18 16.94 -20.97 13.75
CA PRO A 18 16.48 -19.58 13.69
C PRO A 18 16.71 -18.99 12.29
N LYS A 19 15.63 -18.61 11.60
CA LYS A 19 15.70 -17.98 10.27
C LYS A 19 16.20 -16.55 10.36
N SER A 20 16.82 -16.08 9.28
CA SER A 20 17.31 -14.70 9.14
C SER A 20 16.22 -13.67 9.44
N LEU A 21 16.58 -12.57 10.09
CA LEU A 21 15.68 -11.45 10.35
C LEU A 21 15.19 -10.82 9.04
N HIS A 22 13.90 -10.48 9.00
CA HIS A 22 13.29 -9.78 7.88
C HIS A 22 13.03 -8.32 8.26
N ALA A 23 13.38 -7.40 7.37
CA ALA A 23 13.00 -6.01 7.50
C ALA A 23 11.53 -5.84 7.09
N ARG A 24 10.73 -5.14 7.90
CA ARG A 24 9.42 -4.62 7.47
C ARG A 24 9.39 -3.11 7.64
N VAL A 25 8.58 -2.45 6.82
CA VAL A 25 8.34 -1.01 6.93
C VAL A 25 7.39 -0.75 8.10
N CYS A 26 7.82 0.08 9.05
CA CYS A 26 6.97 0.57 10.12
C CYS A 26 6.16 1.77 9.64
N SER A 27 4.84 1.62 9.52
CA SER A 27 3.95 2.74 9.21
C SER A 27 4.00 3.78 10.33
N LYS A 28 4.12 5.07 9.99
CA LYS A 28 4.07 6.16 10.98
C LYS A 28 2.68 6.41 11.57
N GLY A 29 1.65 5.79 10.98
CA GLY A 29 0.26 5.98 11.34
C GLY A 29 -0.64 5.78 10.12
N THR A 30 -1.95 5.95 10.33
CA THR A 30 -2.96 5.92 9.26
C THR A 30 -3.51 7.31 9.05
N ILE A 31 -3.47 7.80 7.80
CA ILE A 31 -4.12 9.06 7.41
C ILE A 31 -5.54 8.71 6.94
N SER A 32 -6.54 9.43 7.45
CA SER A 32 -7.93 9.22 7.02
C SER A 32 -8.15 9.73 5.59
N GLY A 33 -9.12 9.17 4.87
CA GLY A 33 -9.45 9.66 3.51
C GLY A 33 -9.81 11.15 3.49
N LYS A 34 -10.50 11.64 4.53
CA LYS A 34 -10.81 13.06 4.71
C LYS A 34 -9.54 13.90 4.82
N GLU A 35 -8.63 13.52 5.70
CA GLU A 35 -7.38 14.23 5.93
C GLU A 35 -6.49 14.22 4.68
N PHE A 36 -6.46 13.10 3.95
CA PHE A 36 -5.78 13.02 2.66
C PHE A 36 -6.34 14.06 1.67
N MET A 37 -7.66 14.11 1.49
CA MET A 37 -8.30 15.07 0.57
C MET A 37 -8.04 16.53 0.98
N GLU A 38 -8.07 16.84 2.27
CA GLU A 38 -7.76 18.18 2.78
C GLU A 38 -6.30 18.59 2.52
N ARG A 39 -5.35 17.65 2.61
CA ARG A 39 -3.94 17.90 2.26
C ARG A 39 -3.77 18.17 0.77
N VAL A 40 -4.35 17.34 -0.09
CA VAL A 40 -4.29 17.53 -1.56
C VAL A 40 -4.92 18.86 -1.97
N PHE A 41 -6.07 19.22 -1.39
CA PHE A 41 -6.71 20.51 -1.63
C PHE A 41 -5.78 21.69 -1.29
N ARG A 42 -5.12 21.63 -0.13
CA ARG A 42 -4.23 22.70 0.35
C ARG A 42 -2.97 22.83 -0.49
N GLU A 43 -2.40 21.71 -0.92
CA GLU A 43 -1.13 21.65 -1.64
C GLU A 43 -1.27 22.00 -3.13
N GLU A 44 -2.33 21.52 -3.78
CA GLU A 44 -2.55 21.71 -5.21
C GLU A 44 -3.43 22.91 -5.56
N HIS A 45 -3.96 23.62 -4.56
CA HIS A 45 -4.87 24.77 -4.71
C HIS A 45 -6.09 24.50 -5.63
N MET A 46 -6.52 23.24 -5.74
CA MET A 46 -7.66 22.82 -6.55
C MET A 46 -8.98 22.93 -5.78
N PRO A 47 -10.13 23.16 -6.44
CA PRO A 47 -11.44 23.12 -5.78
C PRO A 47 -11.74 21.76 -5.15
N HIS A 48 -12.32 21.74 -3.94
CA HIS A 48 -12.61 20.50 -3.21
C HIS A 48 -13.41 19.48 -4.04
N ALA A 49 -14.47 19.93 -4.72
CA ALA A 49 -15.29 19.07 -5.56
C ALA A 49 -14.50 18.42 -6.71
N MET A 50 -13.51 19.13 -7.26
CA MET A 50 -12.64 18.62 -8.32
C MET A 50 -11.73 17.52 -7.80
N VAL A 51 -11.09 17.74 -6.64
CA VAL A 51 -10.23 16.73 -5.98
C VAL A 51 -11.02 15.46 -5.67
N VAL A 52 -12.20 15.60 -5.08
CA VAL A 52 -13.09 14.46 -4.77
C VAL A 52 -13.44 13.70 -6.04
N GLY A 53 -13.86 14.41 -7.11
CA GLY A 53 -14.21 13.80 -8.39
C GLY A 53 -13.06 13.02 -9.02
N ILE A 54 -11.85 13.60 -9.03
CA ILE A 54 -10.65 12.96 -9.59
C ILE A 54 -10.28 11.71 -8.78
N VAL A 55 -10.21 11.81 -7.45
CA VAL A 55 -9.87 10.68 -6.58
C VAL A 55 -10.88 9.54 -6.74
N GLN A 56 -12.17 9.86 -6.80
CA GLN A 56 -13.22 8.87 -7.01
C GLN A 56 -13.11 8.20 -8.39
N ALA A 57 -12.87 8.96 -9.45
CA ALA A 57 -12.72 8.42 -10.80
C ALA A 57 -11.52 7.47 -10.90
N ILE A 58 -10.37 7.86 -10.35
CA ILE A 58 -9.14 7.05 -10.35
C ILE A 58 -9.34 5.78 -9.53
N THR A 59 -9.84 5.88 -8.30
CA THR A 59 -10.02 4.72 -7.42
C THR A 59 -11.04 3.72 -7.97
N THR A 60 -12.12 4.20 -8.58
CA THR A 60 -13.13 3.36 -9.24
C THR A 60 -12.52 2.63 -10.43
N THR A 61 -11.85 3.36 -11.32
CA THR A 61 -11.24 2.79 -12.52
C THR A 61 -10.15 1.77 -12.15
N LEU A 62 -9.28 2.09 -11.21
CA LEU A 62 -8.25 1.17 -10.70
C LEU A 62 -8.90 -0.07 -10.08
N GLY A 63 -9.94 0.10 -9.26
CA GLY A 63 -10.69 -1.00 -8.67
C GLY A 63 -11.23 -1.96 -9.72
N ASP A 64 -11.83 -1.44 -10.79
CA ASP A 64 -12.38 -2.24 -11.89
C ASP A 64 -11.29 -3.04 -12.63
N TRP A 65 -10.13 -2.44 -12.90
CA TRP A 65 -9.02 -3.13 -13.57
C TRP A 65 -8.38 -4.19 -12.68
N LEU A 66 -8.15 -3.88 -11.40
CA LEU A 66 -7.59 -4.82 -10.43
C LEU A 66 -8.54 -5.99 -10.18
N ALA A 67 -9.86 -5.75 -10.10
CA ALA A 67 -10.87 -6.80 -9.97
C ALA A 67 -10.88 -7.78 -11.16
N LYS A 68 -10.51 -7.29 -12.35
CA LYS A 68 -10.34 -8.10 -13.57
C LYS A 68 -8.96 -8.76 -13.67
N GLY A 69 -8.10 -8.62 -12.66
CA GLY A 69 -6.78 -9.23 -12.61
C GLY A 69 -5.70 -8.51 -13.44
N TYR A 70 -5.96 -7.29 -13.88
CA TYR A 70 -4.94 -6.50 -14.59
C TYR A 70 -3.94 -5.89 -13.62
N THR A 71 -2.66 -5.93 -13.99
CA THR A 71 -1.63 -5.09 -13.39
C THR A 71 -1.66 -3.71 -14.06
N VAL A 72 -1.86 -2.65 -13.27
CA VAL A 72 -1.86 -1.28 -13.78
C VAL A 72 -0.48 -0.68 -13.58
N GLU A 73 0.20 -0.37 -14.69
CA GLU A 73 1.47 0.34 -14.69
C GLU A 73 1.24 1.84 -14.86
N ARG A 74 1.98 2.65 -14.11
CA ARG A 74 2.05 4.10 -14.27
C ARG A 74 3.44 4.45 -14.76
N GLU A 75 3.52 5.19 -15.86
CA GLU A 75 4.77 5.80 -16.30
C GLU A 75 5.10 6.96 -15.36
N ALA A 76 6.17 6.79 -14.61
CA ALA A 76 6.65 7.77 -13.65
C ALA A 76 7.95 8.38 -14.17
N PRO A 77 8.13 9.70 -14.06
CA PRO A 77 9.43 10.31 -14.33
C PRO A 77 10.41 9.89 -13.22
N GLU A 78 11.29 8.94 -13.55
CA GLU A 78 12.27 8.29 -12.64
C GLU A 78 11.63 7.57 -11.43
N PRO A 79 12.02 6.33 -11.08
CA PRO A 79 11.46 5.65 -9.92
C PRO A 79 11.84 6.38 -8.64
N THR A 80 10.91 7.18 -8.12
CA THR A 80 11.08 7.87 -6.85
C THR A 80 10.97 6.86 -5.70
N LEU A 81 11.67 7.10 -4.60
CA LEU A 81 11.60 6.26 -3.40
C LEU A 81 10.15 6.04 -2.93
N SER A 82 9.26 7.00 -3.15
CA SER A 82 7.83 6.90 -2.86
C SER A 82 7.11 5.80 -3.65
N GLU A 83 7.47 5.57 -4.91
CA GLU A 83 6.82 4.55 -5.73
C GLU A 83 7.21 3.14 -5.33
N ASN A 84 8.47 2.94 -4.98
CA ASN A 84 8.93 1.66 -4.44
C ASN A 84 8.21 1.32 -3.13
N ILE A 85 7.96 2.32 -2.27
CA ILE A 85 7.19 2.14 -1.02
C ILE A 85 5.73 1.76 -1.33
N ILE A 86 5.08 2.43 -2.28
CA ILE A 86 3.69 2.10 -2.66
C ILE A 86 3.59 0.68 -3.22
N LYS A 87 4.52 0.28 -4.10
CA LYS A 87 4.58 -1.08 -4.66
C LYS A 87 4.74 -2.14 -3.56
N LEU A 88 5.65 -1.92 -2.61
CA LEU A 88 5.84 -2.81 -1.45
C LEU A 88 4.56 -2.92 -0.61
N GLN A 89 3.92 -1.79 -0.28
CA GLN A 89 2.71 -1.78 0.53
C GLN A 89 1.53 -2.50 -0.14
N ILE A 90 1.38 -2.38 -1.47
CA ILE A 90 0.36 -3.10 -2.24
C ILE A 90 0.65 -4.61 -2.25
N ALA A 91 1.90 -5.01 -2.46
CA ALA A 91 2.31 -6.42 -2.44
C ALA A 91 2.04 -7.06 -1.07
N ASP A 92 2.40 -6.37 0.02
CA ASP A 92 2.16 -6.84 1.39
C ASP A 92 0.66 -6.99 1.69
N ASN A 93 -0.15 -6.01 1.28
CA ASN A 93 -1.61 -6.09 1.41
C ASN A 93 -2.22 -7.25 0.61
N HIS A 94 -1.71 -7.51 -0.60
CA HIS A 94 -2.15 -8.65 -1.41
C HIS A 94 -1.81 -9.98 -0.74
N ILE A 95 -0.59 -10.13 -0.20
CA ILE A 95 -0.16 -11.32 0.54
C ILE A 95 -1.04 -11.51 1.79
N LEU A 96 -1.26 -10.46 2.58
CA LEU A 96 -2.13 -10.49 3.76
C LEU A 96 -3.58 -10.88 3.42
N SER A 97 -4.12 -10.36 2.32
CA SER A 97 -5.48 -10.72 1.85
C SER A 97 -5.57 -12.20 1.43
N THR A 98 -4.54 -12.71 0.77
CA THR A 98 -4.45 -14.11 0.33
C THR A 98 -4.32 -15.07 1.52
N MET A 99 -3.56 -14.68 2.54
CA MET A 99 -3.42 -15.45 3.79
C MET A 99 -4.72 -15.48 4.59
N LYS A 100 -5.43 -14.34 4.72
CA LYS A 100 -6.74 -14.27 5.40
C LYS A 100 -7.83 -15.08 4.68
N SER A 101 -7.79 -15.13 3.35
CA SER A 101 -8.70 -15.95 2.55
C SER A 101 -8.50 -17.45 2.82
N LYS A 102 -7.25 -17.94 2.84
CA LYS A 102 -6.93 -19.34 3.14
C LYS A 102 -7.26 -19.75 4.58
N SER A 103 -7.20 -18.83 5.53
CA SER A 103 -7.53 -19.08 6.93
C SER A 103 -9.04 -19.27 7.21
N LYS A 104 -9.94 -18.96 6.27
CA LYS A 104 -11.40 -19.11 6.45
C LYS A 104 -11.99 -20.40 5.86
N SER A 105 -11.17 -21.30 5.30
CA SER A 105 -11.62 -22.57 4.69
C SER A 105 -11.29 -23.84 5.50
N PHE A 106 -11.10 -23.72 6.82
CA PHE A 106 -11.01 -24.86 7.74
C PHE A 106 -12.13 -24.81 8.78
#